data_AF-A0A956ATF8-F1
#
_entry.id   AF-A0A956ATF8-F1
#
_cell.length_a   1.000
_cell.length_b   1.000
_cell.length_c   1.000
_cell.angle_alpha   90.00
_cell.angle_beta   90.00
_cell.angle_gamma   90.00
#
_symmetry.space_group_name_H-M   'P 1'
#
loop_
_entity.id
_entity.type
_entity.pdbx_description
1 polymer ?
#
loop_
_entity_poly.entity_id
_entity_poly.type
_entity_poly.pdbx_seq_one_letter_code
_entity_poly.pdbx_strand_id
1 'polypeptide(L)'
;VQAQVTDVAGLAAVEFDGQPVELDAQGRFQVNVQPSWGLNVHELTARDAVGNENSVFCAFFAADTYLGENDALFDAVALHMTQAALDDGPPSNPISSLVDLLRRVLDSPALVATIDEALRAQNPIVPNDCRASLPIIGCVARLGAEYRGLRVGGPHALSANMVNGGLQFVARLNNLAVDFRTTGTISVSGTMNVDYVLVDLTFNVRLNNGRPEVTLRRTNRVEVGSLNLDLDGAIARLFDGAIDLIFGAFEGTVREQLVGALRGFLESELDALLSSVLDSLDLASLGLGFDVPTIDGSPPIGLALGVAFDQIDVTDQRMRIGISTRVNGDTRQPARSAGVPMVEPPARVALAPRGNVAGAISLGVINQVLHRLWRAGFFHFDDAGSLLGDLPEGTALGLRVIIPPAAEGIGGEHVRLHLGPAVGEVTYPGLFDEPLRLRLVATVTAGVQLVGDQLVFGQITIESLHFVVEDVAMTADGRATLERDLRRIVQALADQALNQLLPAVPIPDFALPDDLERYGVPRGTRLGLRNATLQGTHTHFILDGVFRQ
;
A
#
# COMPACT_ATOMS: atom_id res chain seq x y z
N VAL A 1 -17.02 35.30 13.62
CA VAL A 1 -17.04 35.26 15.11
C VAL A 1 -17.92 36.39 15.63
N GLN A 2 -18.76 36.11 16.63
CA GLN A 2 -19.53 37.11 17.38
C GLN A 2 -19.12 37.00 18.85
N ALA A 3 -18.92 38.14 19.51
CA ALA A 3 -18.54 38.17 20.93
C ALA A 3 -19.14 39.39 21.63
N GLN A 4 -19.18 39.31 22.96
CA GLN A 4 -19.71 40.36 23.83
C GLN A 4 -18.83 40.50 25.07
N VAL A 5 -18.49 41.75 25.40
CA VAL A 5 -17.90 42.11 26.68
C VAL A 5 -19.01 42.51 27.65
N THR A 6 -19.10 41.82 28.79
CA THR A 6 -20.18 42.02 29.76
C THR A 6 -19.94 43.20 30.69
N ASP A 7 -18.68 43.57 30.92
CA ASP A 7 -18.30 44.76 31.68
C ASP A 7 -17.49 45.72 30.79
N VAL A 8 -18.19 46.73 30.26
CA VAL A 8 -17.59 47.80 29.46
C VAL A 8 -17.13 48.98 30.33
N ALA A 9 -17.45 49.00 31.63
CA ALA A 9 -17.07 50.11 32.50
C ALA A 9 -15.61 49.97 32.93
N GLY A 10 -14.74 50.88 32.47
CA GLY A 10 -13.30 50.83 32.77
C GLY A 10 -12.46 50.06 31.76
N LEU A 11 -13.09 49.54 30.71
CA LEU A 11 -12.44 48.94 29.55
C LEU A 11 -11.67 50.00 28.76
N ALA A 12 -10.39 49.74 28.48
CA ALA A 12 -9.53 50.63 27.70
C ALA A 12 -9.39 50.17 26.25
N ALA A 13 -9.27 48.86 26.02
CA ALA A 13 -9.12 48.28 24.69
C ALA A 13 -9.68 46.85 24.64
N VAL A 14 -10.18 46.47 23.47
CA VAL A 14 -10.50 45.09 23.12
C VAL A 14 -9.82 44.77 21.81
N GLU A 15 -9.14 43.63 21.78
CA GLU A 15 -8.39 43.15 20.64
C GLU A 15 -8.90 41.76 20.24
N PHE A 16 -9.09 41.56 18.94
CA PHE A 16 -9.36 40.27 18.32
C PHE A 16 -8.13 39.90 17.48
N ASP A 17 -7.47 38.79 17.82
CA ASP A 17 -6.18 38.37 17.23
C ASP A 17 -5.13 39.51 17.23
N GLY A 18 -5.06 40.26 18.34
CA GLY A 18 -4.15 41.38 18.53
C GLY A 18 -4.50 42.64 17.72
N GLN A 19 -5.66 42.66 17.04
CA GLN A 19 -6.16 43.83 16.32
C GLN A 19 -7.30 44.50 17.11
N PRO A 20 -7.26 45.83 17.31
CA PRO A 20 -8.30 46.52 18.05
C PRO A 20 -9.66 46.39 17.34
N VAL A 21 -10.72 46.13 18.11
CA VAL A 21 -12.10 46.05 17.61
C VAL A 21 -12.97 47.11 18.27
N GLU A 22 -13.87 47.70 17.48
CA GLU A 22 -14.88 48.62 18.00
C GLU A 22 -16.07 47.83 18.56
N LEU A 23 -16.50 48.19 19.77
CA LEU A 23 -17.68 47.62 20.41
C LEU A 23 -18.92 48.48 20.12
N ASP A 24 -20.06 47.84 19.93
CA ASP A 24 -21.36 48.53 19.92
C ASP A 24 -21.75 49.01 21.33
N ALA A 25 -22.86 49.74 21.41
CA ALA A 25 -23.38 50.27 22.69
C ALA A 25 -23.76 49.19 23.72
N GLN A 26 -23.81 47.91 23.32
CA GLN A 26 -24.07 46.75 24.16
C GLN A 26 -22.81 45.91 24.43
N GLY A 27 -21.62 46.41 24.05
CA GLY A 27 -20.35 45.73 24.23
C GLY A 27 -20.10 44.60 23.24
N ARG A 28 -20.80 44.55 22.09
CA ARG A 28 -20.71 43.46 21.11
C ARG A 28 -19.90 43.87 19.89
N PHE A 29 -19.27 42.89 19.25
CA PHE A 29 -18.64 43.07 17.94
C PHE A 29 -18.76 41.81 17.09
N GLN A 30 -18.54 41.96 15.78
CA GLN A 30 -18.54 40.86 14.83
C GLN A 30 -17.36 40.99 13.86
N VAL A 31 -16.62 39.90 13.69
CA VAL A 31 -15.52 39.79 12.71
C VAL A 31 -15.80 38.60 11.80
N ASN A 32 -15.60 38.79 10.49
CA ASN A 32 -15.61 37.69 9.53
C ASN A 32 -14.21 37.08 9.48
N VAL A 33 -14.13 35.78 9.74
CA VAL A 33 -12.88 35.02 9.70
C VAL A 33 -12.96 34.05 8.53
N GLN A 34 -11.89 33.96 7.75
CA GLN A 34 -11.77 32.95 6.70
C GLN A 34 -11.15 31.70 7.33
N PRO A 35 -11.85 30.56 7.36
CA PRO A 35 -11.29 29.33 7.89
C PRO A 35 -10.13 28.84 7.04
N SER A 36 -9.08 28.35 7.70
CA SER A 36 -8.08 27.47 7.10
C SER A 36 -8.37 26.01 7.45
N TRP A 37 -7.81 25.07 6.68
CA TRP A 37 -7.84 23.66 7.08
C TRP A 37 -7.19 23.51 8.46
N GLY A 38 -7.75 22.62 9.29
CA GLY A 38 -7.22 22.35 10.61
C GLY A 38 -7.92 23.12 11.73
N LEU A 39 -7.20 23.28 12.83
CA LEU A 39 -7.67 24.03 13.98
C LEU A 39 -7.51 25.53 13.76
N ASN A 40 -8.62 26.25 13.83
CA ASN A 40 -8.69 27.70 13.78
C ASN A 40 -8.88 28.21 15.21
N VAL A 41 -7.94 28.99 15.71
CA VAL A 41 -7.98 29.60 17.05
C VAL A 41 -7.99 31.10 16.90
N HIS A 42 -8.94 31.75 17.56
CA HIS A 42 -9.04 33.20 17.61
C HIS A 42 -9.08 33.67 19.05
N GLU A 43 -8.18 34.58 19.40
CA GLU A 43 -8.05 35.13 20.75
C GLU A 43 -8.78 36.47 20.85
N LEU A 44 -9.49 36.65 21.95
CA LEU A 44 -10.12 37.89 22.36
C LEU A 44 -9.48 38.35 23.66
N THR A 45 -8.85 39.50 23.61
CA THR A 45 -8.17 40.10 24.76
C THR A 45 -8.85 41.42 25.11
N ALA A 46 -9.23 41.56 26.39
CA ALA A 46 -9.78 42.79 26.94
C ALA A 46 -8.79 43.36 27.97
N ARG A 47 -8.49 44.66 27.85
CA ARG A 47 -7.58 45.38 28.74
C ARG A 47 -8.30 46.55 29.40
N ASP A 48 -8.17 46.68 30.70
CA ASP A 48 -8.73 47.81 31.46
C ASP A 48 -7.78 49.03 31.46
N ALA A 49 -8.26 50.15 32.00
CA ALA A 49 -7.50 51.41 32.07
C ALA A 49 -6.27 51.37 32.99
N VAL A 50 -6.14 50.36 33.86
CA VAL A 50 -4.98 50.19 34.76
C VAL A 50 -4.01 49.11 34.26
N GLY A 51 -4.31 48.48 33.11
CA GLY A 51 -3.44 47.55 32.41
C GLY A 51 -3.65 46.08 32.76
N ASN A 52 -4.70 45.74 33.51
CA ASN A 52 -5.08 44.33 33.71
C ASN A 52 -5.65 43.77 32.40
N GLU A 53 -5.34 42.51 32.15
CA GLU A 53 -5.71 41.80 30.92
C GLU A 53 -6.55 40.57 31.25
N ASN A 54 -7.62 40.37 30.50
CA ASN A 54 -8.39 39.13 30.48
C ASN A 54 -8.45 38.62 29.04
N SER A 55 -8.12 37.35 28.81
CA SER A 55 -8.17 36.76 27.48
C SER A 55 -9.03 35.49 27.45
N VAL A 56 -9.81 35.36 26.39
CA VAL A 56 -10.60 34.17 26.08
C VAL A 56 -10.35 33.80 24.62
N PHE A 57 -10.47 32.52 24.28
CA PHE A 57 -10.36 32.11 22.87
C PHE A 57 -11.61 31.38 22.39
N CYS A 58 -11.86 31.49 21.09
CA CYS A 58 -12.79 30.64 20.36
C CYS A 58 -11.96 29.73 19.45
N ALA A 59 -12.30 28.45 19.41
CA ALA A 59 -11.62 27.51 18.55
C ALA A 59 -12.62 26.59 17.84
N PHE A 60 -12.35 26.31 16.57
CA PHE A 60 -13.13 25.39 15.76
C PHE A 60 -12.22 24.69 14.76
N PHE A 61 -12.62 23.48 14.35
CA PHE A 61 -11.94 22.76 13.30
C PHE A 61 -12.66 22.99 11.97
N ALA A 62 -11.90 23.16 10.88
CA ALA A 62 -12.45 23.28 9.54
C ALA A 62 -11.70 22.38 8.56
N ALA A 63 -12.46 21.80 7.64
CA ALA A 63 -11.96 21.06 6.48
C ALA A 63 -13.03 21.16 5.39
N ASP A 64 -12.61 21.16 4.12
CA ASP A 64 -13.52 21.24 2.98
C ASP A 64 -14.28 19.92 2.77
N THR A 65 -13.59 18.79 3.02
CA THR A 65 -14.12 17.44 2.83
C THR A 65 -13.95 16.60 4.09
N TYR A 66 -15.00 15.84 4.40
CA TYR A 66 -15.01 14.82 5.46
C TYR A 66 -15.36 13.45 4.86
N LEU A 67 -14.59 12.44 5.22
CA LEU A 67 -14.91 11.04 4.94
C LEU A 67 -15.87 10.52 6.02
N GLY A 68 -16.87 9.71 5.64
CA GLY A 68 -17.75 9.08 6.62
C GLY A 68 -16.97 8.17 7.57
N GLU A 69 -17.40 8.08 8.82
CA GLU A 69 -16.64 7.38 9.89
C GLU A 69 -16.34 5.91 9.59
N ASN A 70 -17.18 5.26 8.78
CA ASN A 70 -17.03 3.86 8.38
C ASN A 70 -16.74 3.72 6.88
N ASP A 71 -16.51 4.82 6.16
CA ASP A 71 -16.24 4.76 4.74
C ASP A 71 -14.78 4.36 4.48
N ALA A 72 -14.55 3.73 3.34
CA ALA A 72 -13.19 3.40 2.92
C ALA A 72 -12.53 4.64 2.31
N LEU A 73 -11.29 4.90 2.69
CA LEU A 73 -10.43 5.85 2.01
C LEU A 73 -9.79 5.13 0.83
N PHE A 74 -10.22 5.46 -0.39
CA PHE A 74 -9.67 4.93 -1.63
C PHE A 74 -8.27 5.48 -1.92
N ASP A 75 -7.42 4.70 -2.61
CA ASP A 75 -6.03 5.03 -2.92
C ASP A 75 -5.23 5.49 -1.66
N ALA A 76 -5.63 5.04 -0.47
CA ALA A 76 -5.01 5.41 0.81
C ALA A 76 -3.54 4.98 0.87
N VAL A 77 -3.25 3.82 0.30
CA VAL A 77 -1.89 3.37 0.01
C VAL A 77 -1.79 3.11 -1.48
N ALA A 78 -0.71 3.57 -2.11
CA ALA A 78 -0.48 3.32 -3.52
C ALA A 78 0.94 2.78 -3.74
N LEU A 79 1.07 1.80 -4.62
CA LEU A 79 2.33 1.28 -5.11
C LEU A 79 2.45 1.62 -6.59
N HIS A 80 3.62 2.09 -7.00
CA HIS A 80 3.96 2.39 -8.38
C HIS A 80 5.25 1.65 -8.74
N MET A 81 5.18 0.80 -9.75
CA MET A 81 6.32 0.10 -10.34
C MET A 81 6.55 0.59 -11.77
N THR A 82 7.80 0.86 -12.14
CA THR A 82 8.18 1.20 -13.51
C THR A 82 8.51 -0.05 -14.31
N GLN A 83 8.71 0.12 -15.62
CA GLN A 83 9.21 -0.94 -16.50
C GLN A 83 10.47 -1.62 -15.94
N ALA A 84 11.39 -0.89 -15.30
CA ALA A 84 12.62 -1.45 -14.73
C ALA A 84 12.41 -2.27 -13.45
N ALA A 85 11.24 -2.22 -12.79
CA ALA A 85 10.89 -3.15 -11.72
C ALA A 85 10.23 -4.43 -12.27
N LEU A 86 9.61 -4.33 -13.44
CA LEU A 86 9.07 -5.49 -14.17
C LEU A 86 10.19 -6.27 -14.87
N ASP A 87 10.99 -5.60 -15.68
CA ASP A 87 12.10 -6.17 -16.47
C ASP A 87 13.23 -5.12 -16.58
N ASP A 88 14.36 -5.41 -15.93
CA ASP A 88 15.58 -4.59 -15.90
C ASP A 88 16.61 -5.01 -16.96
N GLY A 89 16.25 -5.91 -17.88
CA GLY A 89 17.12 -6.35 -18.97
C GLY A 89 17.75 -7.71 -18.68
N PRO A 90 19.08 -7.89 -18.65
CA PRO A 90 19.71 -9.21 -18.46
C PRO A 90 19.41 -9.87 -17.11
N PRO A 91 19.55 -11.22 -16.99
CA PRO A 91 19.32 -11.93 -15.73
C PRO A 91 20.22 -11.42 -14.60
N SER A 92 19.63 -11.22 -13.41
CA SER A 92 20.34 -10.79 -12.21
C SER A 92 20.38 -11.85 -11.10
N ASN A 93 21.41 -11.77 -10.25
CA ASN A 93 21.48 -12.50 -8.97
C ASN A 93 22.19 -11.61 -7.94
N PRO A 94 21.52 -11.12 -6.88
CA PRO A 94 20.14 -11.43 -6.45
C PRO A 94 19.06 -10.87 -7.39
N ILE A 95 17.81 -11.31 -7.22
CA ILE A 95 16.66 -10.92 -8.07
C ILE A 95 16.41 -9.40 -7.97
N SER A 96 16.39 -8.69 -9.09
CA SER A 96 16.07 -7.24 -9.16
C SER A 96 14.84 -6.87 -9.98
N SER A 97 14.19 -7.83 -10.64
CA SER A 97 12.93 -7.61 -11.36
C SER A 97 11.96 -8.80 -11.27
N LEU A 98 10.69 -8.59 -11.61
CA LEU A 98 9.71 -9.69 -11.70
C LEU A 98 10.08 -10.67 -12.82
N VAL A 99 10.68 -10.20 -13.92
CA VAL A 99 11.15 -11.06 -15.01
C VAL A 99 12.34 -11.92 -14.58
N ASP A 100 13.23 -11.45 -13.70
CA ASP A 100 14.30 -12.30 -13.16
C ASP A 100 13.76 -13.50 -12.38
N LEU A 101 12.68 -13.29 -11.61
CA LEU A 101 11.98 -14.38 -10.93
C LEU A 101 11.40 -15.37 -11.95
N LEU A 102 10.64 -14.88 -12.94
CA LEU A 102 10.05 -15.71 -13.99
C LEU A 102 11.09 -16.45 -14.83
N ARG A 103 12.27 -15.87 -15.06
CA ARG A 103 13.38 -16.55 -15.75
C ARG A 103 13.91 -17.74 -14.97
N ARG A 104 14.04 -17.63 -13.64
CA ARG A 104 14.44 -18.78 -12.80
C ARG A 104 13.42 -19.92 -12.92
N VAL A 105 12.14 -19.58 -12.98
CA VAL A 105 11.07 -20.57 -13.21
C VAL A 105 11.16 -21.14 -14.63
N LEU A 106 11.41 -20.32 -15.65
CA LEU A 106 11.55 -20.75 -17.05
C LEU A 106 12.73 -21.71 -17.25
N ASP A 107 13.85 -21.47 -16.57
CA ASP A 107 15.05 -22.31 -16.61
C ASP A 107 14.97 -23.51 -15.63
N SER A 108 13.82 -23.75 -15.00
CA SER A 108 13.67 -24.81 -14.00
C SER A 108 13.38 -26.19 -14.62
N PRO A 109 13.88 -27.29 -14.00
CA PRO A 109 13.51 -28.66 -14.40
C PRO A 109 12.01 -28.96 -14.25
N ALA A 110 11.32 -28.27 -13.33
CA ALA A 110 9.91 -28.49 -13.08
C ALA A 110 9.03 -28.03 -14.25
N LEU A 111 9.36 -26.91 -14.92
CA LEU A 111 8.66 -26.52 -16.15
C LEU A 111 8.85 -27.58 -17.25
N VAL A 112 10.07 -28.07 -17.43
CA VAL A 112 10.38 -29.11 -18.42
C VAL A 112 9.55 -30.38 -18.15
N ALA A 113 9.40 -30.76 -16.89
CA ALA A 113 8.57 -31.90 -16.50
C ALA A 113 7.08 -31.70 -16.82
N THR A 114 6.52 -30.51 -16.58
CA THR A 114 5.13 -30.18 -16.93
C THR A 114 4.88 -30.28 -18.44
N ILE A 115 5.81 -29.76 -19.25
CA ILE A 115 5.72 -29.87 -20.71
C ILE A 115 5.84 -31.34 -21.16
N ASP A 116 6.77 -32.09 -20.56
CA ASP A 116 6.97 -33.52 -20.86
C ASP A 116 5.71 -34.35 -20.57
N GLU A 117 5.04 -34.10 -19.45
CA GLU A 117 3.79 -34.78 -19.08
C GLU A 117 2.64 -34.42 -20.04
N ALA A 118 2.50 -33.15 -20.39
CA ALA A 118 1.47 -32.69 -21.34
C ALA A 118 1.64 -33.34 -22.72
N LEU A 119 2.88 -33.39 -23.25
CA LEU A 119 3.17 -34.05 -24.52
C LEU A 119 2.94 -35.56 -24.45
N ARG A 120 3.27 -36.20 -23.32
CA ARG A 120 3.04 -37.64 -23.12
C ARG A 120 1.56 -37.99 -23.08
N ALA A 121 0.71 -37.12 -22.53
CA ALA A 121 -0.74 -37.32 -22.48
C ALA A 121 -1.42 -37.31 -23.86
N GLN A 122 -0.77 -36.71 -24.88
CA GLN A 122 -1.27 -36.68 -26.25
C GLN A 122 -0.93 -37.92 -27.07
N ASN A 123 -0.36 -38.95 -26.45
CA ASN A 123 0.02 -40.15 -27.18
C ASN A 123 -1.20 -40.95 -27.71
N PRO A 124 -1.15 -41.40 -28.97
CA PRO A 124 -0.11 -41.16 -29.98
C PRO A 124 -0.21 -39.75 -30.61
N ILE A 125 0.91 -39.03 -30.73
CA ILE A 125 0.96 -37.69 -31.38
C ILE A 125 0.51 -37.76 -32.84
N VAL A 126 0.84 -38.86 -33.53
CA VAL A 126 0.34 -39.12 -34.88
C VAL A 126 -0.44 -40.43 -34.84
N PRO A 127 -1.76 -40.43 -35.12
CA PRO A 127 -2.55 -41.64 -35.18
C PRO A 127 -1.98 -42.64 -36.19
N ASN A 128 -1.99 -43.92 -35.79
CA ASN A 128 -1.51 -45.02 -36.62
C ASN A 128 -2.52 -45.38 -37.73
N ASP A 129 -2.55 -44.54 -38.76
CA ASP A 129 -3.49 -44.66 -39.86
C ASP A 129 -2.85 -45.22 -41.12
N CYS A 130 -3.71 -45.71 -42.02
CA CYS A 130 -3.28 -46.11 -43.35
C CYS A 130 -2.83 -44.89 -44.17
N ARG A 131 -1.55 -44.85 -44.56
CA ARG A 131 -0.98 -43.76 -45.38
C ARG A 131 -0.80 -44.15 -46.84
N ALA A 132 -0.69 -45.44 -47.13
CA ALA A 132 -0.68 -45.95 -48.49
C ALA A 132 -1.62 -47.15 -48.61
N SER A 133 -2.51 -47.11 -49.60
CA SER A 133 -3.41 -48.22 -49.92
C SER A 133 -3.29 -48.58 -51.39
N LEU A 134 -3.39 -49.87 -51.70
CA LEU A 134 -3.52 -50.37 -53.06
C LEU A 134 -4.96 -50.83 -53.30
N PRO A 135 -5.54 -50.59 -54.50
CA PRO A 135 -6.95 -50.84 -54.78
C PRO A 135 -7.41 -52.29 -54.54
N ILE A 136 -6.48 -53.24 -54.60
CA ILE A 136 -6.75 -54.68 -54.54
C ILE A 136 -6.27 -55.31 -53.23
N ILE A 137 -5.27 -54.71 -52.57
CA ILE A 137 -4.56 -55.29 -51.41
C ILE A 137 -4.97 -54.59 -50.10
N GLY A 138 -5.65 -53.44 -50.19
CA GLY A 138 -6.00 -52.62 -49.03
C GLY A 138 -4.79 -51.84 -48.54
N CYS A 139 -4.72 -51.59 -47.23
CA CYS A 139 -3.65 -50.80 -46.64
C CYS A 139 -2.29 -51.50 -46.72
N VAL A 140 -1.31 -50.89 -47.38
CA VAL A 140 0.05 -51.42 -47.53
C VAL A 140 1.08 -50.73 -46.63
N ALA A 141 0.79 -49.52 -46.15
CA ALA A 141 1.62 -48.83 -45.18
C ALA A 141 0.76 -48.09 -44.14
N ARG A 142 1.00 -48.40 -42.87
CA ARG A 142 0.48 -47.65 -41.73
C ARG A 142 1.60 -46.88 -41.05
N LEU A 143 1.31 -45.64 -40.66
CA LEU A 143 2.27 -44.78 -39.98
C LEU A 143 1.56 -43.99 -38.89
N GLY A 144 2.13 -44.05 -37.70
CA GLY A 144 1.84 -43.19 -36.56
C GLY A 144 3.11 -42.89 -35.78
N ALA A 145 3.01 -42.11 -34.71
CA ALA A 145 4.13 -41.74 -33.86
C ALA A 145 3.69 -41.50 -32.42
N GLU A 146 4.53 -41.93 -31.49
CA GLU A 146 4.37 -41.77 -30.05
C GLU A 146 5.54 -40.96 -29.49
N TYR A 147 5.22 -39.98 -28.67
CA TYR A 147 6.13 -39.27 -27.78
C TYR A 147 6.82 -40.21 -26.79
N ARG A 148 8.11 -39.97 -26.54
CA ARG A 148 8.92 -40.71 -25.56
C ARG A 148 9.53 -39.82 -24.48
N GLY A 149 9.99 -38.62 -24.83
CA GLY A 149 10.57 -37.70 -23.87
C GLY A 149 10.91 -36.33 -24.46
N LEU A 150 11.17 -35.37 -23.58
CA LEU A 150 11.59 -34.02 -23.91
C LEU A 150 12.88 -33.69 -23.17
N ARG A 151 13.81 -33.11 -23.91
CA ARG A 151 15.01 -32.47 -23.39
C ARG A 151 14.96 -31.02 -23.83
N VAL A 152 15.25 -30.09 -22.93
CA VAL A 152 15.27 -28.66 -23.22
C VAL A 152 16.64 -28.13 -22.82
N GLY A 153 17.33 -27.49 -23.77
CA GLY A 153 18.66 -26.92 -23.55
C GLY A 153 18.62 -25.41 -23.31
N GLY A 154 19.07 -24.97 -22.14
CA GLY A 154 19.27 -23.55 -21.84
C GLY A 154 20.45 -22.91 -22.61
N PRO A 155 20.61 -21.57 -22.52
CA PRO A 155 19.77 -20.65 -21.74
C PRO A 155 18.48 -20.28 -22.47
N HIS A 156 17.40 -20.00 -21.73
CA HIS A 156 16.17 -19.45 -22.27
C HIS A 156 16.18 -17.92 -22.21
N ALA A 157 15.30 -17.29 -22.98
CA ALA A 157 15.11 -15.84 -22.93
C ALA A 157 13.67 -15.52 -22.56
N LEU A 158 13.50 -14.53 -21.70
CA LEU A 158 12.20 -13.95 -21.35
C LEU A 158 12.38 -12.45 -21.28
N SER A 159 11.48 -11.70 -21.90
CA SER A 159 11.34 -10.27 -21.67
C SER A 159 9.88 -9.90 -21.43
N ALA A 160 9.67 -8.78 -20.77
CA ALA A 160 8.33 -8.25 -20.53
C ALA A 160 8.27 -6.73 -20.77
N ASN A 161 7.18 -6.27 -21.36
CA ASN A 161 6.88 -4.85 -21.52
C ASN A 161 5.52 -4.55 -20.91
N MET A 162 5.40 -3.42 -20.21
CA MET A 162 4.10 -2.89 -19.83
C MET A 162 3.36 -2.37 -21.07
N VAL A 163 2.06 -2.61 -21.13
CA VAL A 163 1.18 -2.10 -22.18
C VAL A 163 -0.10 -1.58 -21.54
N ASN A 164 -0.84 -0.72 -22.24
CA ASN A 164 -2.10 -0.18 -21.69
C ASN A 164 -3.06 -1.30 -21.26
N GLY A 165 -3.37 -1.33 -19.96
CA GLY A 165 -4.19 -2.32 -19.27
C GLY A 165 -3.58 -3.71 -19.09
N GLY A 166 -2.27 -3.89 -19.24
CA GLY A 166 -1.69 -5.22 -19.27
C GLY A 166 -0.18 -5.34 -19.36
N LEU A 167 0.28 -6.58 -19.55
CA LEU A 167 1.70 -6.94 -19.69
C LEU A 167 1.89 -7.77 -20.96
N GLN A 168 2.91 -7.46 -21.75
CA GLN A 168 3.36 -8.27 -22.87
C GLN A 168 4.58 -9.08 -22.45
N PHE A 169 4.59 -10.38 -22.69
CA PHE A 169 5.74 -11.26 -22.45
C PHE A 169 6.20 -11.89 -23.74
N VAL A 170 7.52 -11.94 -23.95
CA VAL A 170 8.15 -12.66 -25.04
C VAL A 170 9.07 -13.72 -24.43
N ALA A 171 8.64 -14.98 -24.48
CA ALA A 171 9.39 -16.13 -23.99
C ALA A 171 9.99 -16.89 -25.18
N ARG A 172 11.25 -17.31 -25.06
CA ARG A 172 11.95 -18.13 -26.04
C ARG A 172 12.64 -19.30 -25.34
N LEU A 173 12.10 -20.49 -25.54
CA LEU A 173 12.77 -21.74 -25.21
C LEU A 173 13.73 -22.08 -26.34
N ASN A 174 14.95 -22.51 -26.02
CA ASN A 174 15.97 -22.86 -27.01
C ASN A 174 16.28 -24.36 -26.92
N ASN A 175 16.85 -24.91 -27.99
CA ASN A 175 17.44 -26.25 -28.06
C ASN A 175 16.52 -27.34 -27.50
N LEU A 176 15.29 -27.45 -28.01
CA LEU A 176 14.37 -28.51 -27.58
C LEU A 176 14.68 -29.77 -28.39
N ALA A 177 14.74 -30.92 -27.74
CA ALA A 177 14.86 -32.22 -28.37
C ALA A 177 13.72 -33.10 -27.91
N VAL A 178 12.86 -33.50 -28.84
CA VAL A 178 11.70 -34.34 -28.61
C VAL A 178 12.01 -35.75 -29.11
N ASP A 179 12.09 -36.69 -28.17
CA ASP A 179 12.29 -38.10 -28.47
C ASP A 179 10.94 -38.73 -28.81
N PHE A 180 10.88 -39.47 -29.91
CA PHE A 180 9.67 -40.15 -30.35
C PHE A 180 9.96 -41.55 -30.91
N ARG A 181 8.90 -42.34 -31.07
CA ARG A 181 8.92 -43.64 -31.70
C ARG A 181 7.81 -43.74 -32.73
N THR A 182 8.13 -44.10 -33.97
CA THR A 182 7.10 -44.39 -34.98
C THR A 182 6.42 -45.73 -34.70
N THR A 183 5.16 -45.80 -35.09
CA THR A 183 4.28 -46.96 -34.96
C THR A 183 3.67 -47.31 -36.32
N GLY A 184 3.28 -48.57 -36.52
CA GLY A 184 2.66 -49.03 -37.77
C GLY A 184 3.50 -50.08 -38.48
N THR A 185 3.64 -49.94 -39.81
CA THR A 185 4.40 -50.90 -40.63
C THR A 185 5.89 -50.91 -40.28
N ILE A 186 6.42 -49.79 -39.78
CA ILE A 186 7.82 -49.63 -39.36
C ILE A 186 7.82 -48.96 -37.99
N SER A 187 8.69 -49.45 -37.10
CA SER A 187 8.90 -48.87 -35.78
C SER A 187 10.37 -48.50 -35.61
N VAL A 188 10.64 -47.20 -35.68
CA VAL A 188 11.96 -46.60 -35.46
C VAL A 188 11.86 -45.56 -34.36
N SER A 189 12.95 -45.38 -33.62
CA SER A 189 13.07 -44.27 -32.67
C SER A 189 13.81 -43.12 -33.36
N GLY A 190 13.51 -41.90 -32.93
CA GLY A 190 14.15 -40.71 -33.46
C GLY A 190 14.07 -39.57 -32.48
N THR A 191 14.90 -38.56 -32.73
CA THR A 191 14.90 -37.29 -32.00
C THR A 191 14.57 -36.18 -32.99
N MET A 192 13.57 -35.37 -32.67
CA MET A 192 13.30 -34.13 -33.37
C MET A 192 13.92 -32.97 -32.58
N ASN A 193 14.91 -32.32 -33.16
CA ASN A 193 15.54 -31.12 -32.61
C ASN A 193 14.82 -29.88 -33.14
N VAL A 194 14.51 -28.96 -32.23
CA VAL A 194 13.87 -27.68 -32.50
C VAL A 194 14.80 -26.60 -31.99
N ASP A 195 15.29 -25.72 -32.87
CA ASP A 195 16.24 -24.67 -32.49
C ASP A 195 15.70 -23.80 -31.37
N TYR A 196 14.43 -23.40 -31.48
CA TYR A 196 13.74 -22.60 -30.49
C TYR A 196 12.23 -22.66 -30.66
N VAL A 197 11.51 -22.28 -29.61
CA VAL A 197 10.10 -21.90 -29.67
C VAL A 197 9.95 -20.54 -29.02
N LEU A 198 9.45 -19.57 -29.79
CA LEU A 198 9.19 -18.21 -29.35
C LEU A 198 7.69 -17.99 -29.24
N VAL A 199 7.27 -17.44 -28.10
CA VAL A 199 5.88 -17.15 -27.78
C VAL A 199 5.80 -15.71 -27.28
N ASP A 200 5.00 -14.90 -27.96
CA ASP A 200 4.71 -13.50 -27.61
C ASP A 200 3.23 -13.39 -27.24
N LEU A 201 2.96 -13.13 -25.96
CA LEU A 201 1.62 -13.05 -25.38
C LEU A 201 1.40 -11.69 -24.76
N THR A 202 0.16 -11.19 -24.84
CA THR A 202 -0.27 -10.04 -24.06
C THR A 202 -1.38 -10.46 -23.11
N PHE A 203 -1.23 -10.09 -21.84
CA PHE A 203 -2.21 -10.32 -20.77
C PHE A 203 -2.87 -9.02 -20.36
N ASN A 204 -4.16 -9.06 -20.01
CA ASN A 204 -4.81 -8.02 -19.22
C ASN A 204 -4.45 -8.21 -17.75
N VAL A 205 -4.26 -7.10 -17.06
CA VAL A 205 -4.15 -7.06 -15.59
C VAL A 205 -5.28 -6.16 -15.09
N ARG A 206 -6.16 -6.72 -14.25
CA ARG A 206 -7.33 -6.02 -13.71
C ARG A 206 -7.65 -6.48 -12.29
N LEU A 207 -8.51 -5.76 -11.59
CA LEU A 207 -9.14 -6.25 -10.37
C LEU A 207 -10.48 -6.91 -10.71
N ASN A 208 -10.76 -8.04 -10.08
CA ASN A 208 -12.04 -8.73 -10.09
C ASN A 208 -12.42 -9.10 -8.66
N ASN A 209 -13.52 -8.55 -8.15
CA ASN A 209 -13.97 -8.71 -6.76
C ASN A 209 -12.87 -8.38 -5.72
N GLY A 210 -12.10 -7.31 -5.96
CA GLY A 210 -11.01 -6.89 -5.07
C GLY A 210 -9.76 -7.77 -5.13
N ARG A 211 -9.73 -8.76 -6.04
CA ARG A 211 -8.56 -9.60 -6.30
C ARG A 211 -7.95 -9.28 -7.66
N PRO A 212 -6.63 -9.13 -7.76
CA PRO A 212 -5.91 -9.08 -9.03
C PRO A 212 -6.21 -10.32 -9.86
N GLU A 213 -6.44 -10.13 -11.15
CA GLU A 213 -6.71 -11.19 -12.11
C GLU A 213 -5.91 -10.93 -13.38
N VAL A 214 -5.22 -11.97 -13.84
CA VAL A 214 -4.48 -11.97 -15.10
C VAL A 214 -5.22 -12.82 -16.12
N THR A 215 -5.49 -12.27 -17.29
CA THR A 215 -6.15 -13.02 -18.37
C THR A 215 -5.42 -12.80 -19.68
N LEU A 216 -5.29 -13.83 -20.51
CA LEU A 216 -4.72 -13.64 -21.84
C LEU A 216 -5.61 -12.73 -22.67
N ARG A 217 -5.06 -11.60 -23.10
CA ARG A 217 -5.70 -10.67 -24.05
C ARG A 217 -5.55 -11.20 -25.47
N ARG A 218 -4.34 -11.58 -25.87
CA ARG A 218 -4.05 -12.07 -27.23
C ARG A 218 -2.71 -12.80 -27.30
N THR A 219 -2.62 -13.73 -28.24
CA THR A 219 -1.36 -14.31 -28.72
C THR A 219 -0.88 -13.50 -29.91
N ASN A 220 0.25 -12.79 -29.78
CA ASN A 220 0.77 -11.90 -30.82
C ASN A 220 1.54 -12.68 -31.87
N ARG A 221 2.42 -13.59 -31.43
CA ARG A 221 3.30 -14.37 -32.29
C ARG A 221 3.60 -15.70 -31.62
N VAL A 222 3.58 -16.75 -32.42
CA VAL A 222 4.16 -18.04 -32.09
C VAL A 222 5.07 -18.42 -33.25
N GLU A 223 6.32 -18.72 -32.94
CA GLU A 223 7.31 -19.13 -33.93
C GLU A 223 8.04 -20.35 -33.44
N VAL A 224 8.19 -21.32 -34.33
CA VAL A 224 8.99 -22.51 -34.11
C VAL A 224 10.19 -22.35 -35.04
N GLY A 225 11.39 -22.49 -34.48
CA GLY A 225 12.65 -22.45 -35.21
C GLY A 225 12.78 -23.62 -36.17
N SER A 226 13.95 -23.79 -36.77
CA SER A 226 14.13 -24.90 -37.71
C SER A 226 13.97 -26.23 -36.98
N LEU A 227 13.34 -27.17 -37.69
CA LEU A 227 13.10 -28.53 -37.22
C LEU A 227 14.10 -29.44 -37.93
N ASN A 228 14.86 -30.21 -37.15
CA ASN A 228 15.76 -31.22 -37.69
C ASN A 228 15.42 -32.59 -37.09
N LEU A 229 15.27 -33.58 -37.97
CA LEU A 229 14.92 -34.94 -37.58
C LEU A 229 16.14 -35.84 -37.66
N ASP A 230 16.49 -36.45 -36.54
CA ASP A 230 17.47 -37.52 -36.50
C ASP A 230 16.74 -38.85 -36.26
N LEU A 231 16.95 -39.82 -37.15
CA LEU A 231 16.31 -41.13 -37.12
C LEU A 231 17.38 -42.20 -36.88
N ASP A 232 17.11 -43.09 -35.92
CA ASP A 232 18.03 -44.19 -35.65
C ASP A 232 17.97 -45.24 -36.78
N GLY A 233 19.05 -45.34 -37.57
CA GLY A 233 19.30 -46.43 -38.52
C GLY A 233 19.19 -46.08 -40.02
N ALA A 234 19.52 -47.05 -40.89
CA ALA A 234 19.67 -46.86 -42.34
C ALA A 234 18.36 -46.62 -43.13
N ILE A 235 17.23 -46.44 -42.45
CA ILE A 235 15.87 -46.43 -43.05
C ILE A 235 15.46 -45.02 -43.53
N ALA A 236 16.18 -43.96 -43.16
CA ALA A 236 15.88 -42.57 -43.51
C ALA A 236 15.70 -42.32 -45.03
N ARG A 237 16.41 -43.05 -45.90
CA ARG A 237 16.36 -42.85 -47.37
C ARG A 237 15.13 -43.46 -48.06
N LEU A 238 14.38 -44.34 -47.39
CA LEU A 238 13.22 -45.00 -48.01
C LEU A 238 11.93 -44.17 -47.90
N PHE A 239 11.95 -43.04 -47.17
CA PHE A 239 10.73 -42.43 -46.64
C PHE A 239 10.70 -40.89 -46.65
N ASP A 240 11.25 -40.23 -47.67
CA ASP A 240 11.18 -38.76 -47.83
C ASP A 240 9.74 -38.22 -47.62
N GLY A 241 8.71 -38.88 -48.19
CA GLY A 241 7.31 -38.43 -48.04
C GLY A 241 6.63 -38.73 -46.70
N ALA A 242 7.15 -39.66 -45.89
CA ALA A 242 6.61 -39.94 -44.54
C ALA A 242 7.25 -39.03 -43.48
N ILE A 243 8.48 -38.59 -43.75
CA ILE A 243 9.21 -37.60 -42.96
C ILE A 243 8.43 -36.27 -42.95
N ASP A 244 7.95 -35.79 -44.10
CA ASP A 244 7.12 -34.58 -44.19
C ASP A 244 5.81 -34.67 -43.39
N LEU A 245 5.16 -35.85 -43.35
CA LEU A 245 3.94 -36.05 -42.59
C LEU A 245 4.21 -36.04 -41.08
N ILE A 246 5.29 -36.71 -40.65
CA ILE A 246 5.73 -36.72 -39.25
C ILE A 246 6.10 -35.29 -38.87
N PHE A 247 6.88 -34.57 -39.69
CA PHE A 247 7.22 -33.17 -39.47
C PHE A 247 5.99 -32.27 -39.36
N GLY A 248 5.03 -32.35 -40.28
CA GLY A 248 3.84 -31.51 -40.24
C GLY A 248 2.95 -31.78 -39.02
N ALA A 249 2.79 -33.06 -38.65
CA ALA A 249 1.99 -33.43 -37.48
C ALA A 249 2.70 -33.13 -36.16
N PHE A 250 4.03 -33.31 -36.10
CA PHE A 250 4.84 -32.88 -34.97
C PHE A 250 4.90 -31.35 -34.88
N GLU A 251 5.11 -30.62 -35.98
CA GLU A 251 5.12 -29.15 -35.96
C GLU A 251 3.79 -28.63 -35.44
N GLY A 252 2.66 -29.14 -35.95
CA GLY A 252 1.33 -28.78 -35.47
C GLY A 252 1.11 -29.11 -34.00
N THR A 253 1.38 -30.36 -33.59
CA THR A 253 1.16 -30.81 -32.21
C THR A 253 2.12 -30.14 -31.23
N VAL A 254 3.41 -30.09 -31.54
CA VAL A 254 4.43 -29.44 -30.72
C VAL A 254 4.16 -27.94 -30.64
N ARG A 255 3.74 -27.27 -31.73
CA ARG A 255 3.32 -25.87 -31.67
C ARG A 255 2.12 -25.70 -30.75
N GLU A 256 1.04 -26.44 -30.93
CA GLU A 256 -0.17 -26.31 -30.11
C GLU A 256 0.05 -26.66 -28.64
N GLN A 257 0.78 -27.74 -28.35
CA GLN A 257 1.04 -28.21 -26.99
C GLN A 257 2.09 -27.36 -26.28
N LEU A 258 3.17 -26.94 -26.94
CA LEU A 258 4.13 -26.02 -26.33
C LEU A 258 3.51 -24.65 -26.12
N VAL A 259 2.72 -24.13 -27.07
CA VAL A 259 1.98 -22.88 -26.86
C VAL A 259 0.99 -23.05 -25.72
N GLY A 260 0.22 -24.15 -25.67
CA GLY A 260 -0.72 -24.43 -24.61
C GLY A 260 -0.05 -24.55 -23.24
N ALA A 261 1.08 -25.25 -23.16
CA ALA A 261 1.84 -25.43 -21.93
C ALA A 261 2.54 -24.13 -21.49
N LEU A 262 3.21 -23.41 -22.40
CA LEU A 262 3.83 -22.11 -22.11
C LEU A 262 2.79 -21.06 -21.76
N ARG A 263 1.64 -21.05 -22.46
CA ARG A 263 0.50 -20.17 -22.14
C ARG A 263 -0.06 -20.52 -20.78
N GLY A 264 -0.41 -21.79 -20.53
CA GLY A 264 -0.97 -22.23 -19.26
C GLY A 264 -0.01 -22.01 -18.11
N PHE A 265 1.29 -22.19 -18.34
CA PHE A 265 2.35 -21.83 -17.41
C PHE A 265 2.43 -20.33 -17.16
N LEU A 266 2.55 -19.50 -18.20
CA LEU A 266 2.62 -18.06 -18.04
C LEU A 266 1.33 -17.51 -17.42
N GLU A 267 0.15 -18.01 -17.77
CA GLU A 267 -1.11 -17.68 -17.11
C GLU A 267 -1.08 -18.10 -15.64
N SER A 268 -0.83 -19.37 -15.35
CA SER A 268 -0.90 -19.93 -13.99
C SER A 268 0.18 -19.37 -13.07
N GLU A 269 1.42 -19.24 -13.53
CA GLU A 269 2.52 -18.75 -12.71
C GLU A 269 2.50 -17.23 -12.63
N LEU A 270 2.08 -16.49 -13.66
CA LEU A 270 1.90 -15.04 -13.51
C LEU A 270 0.70 -14.70 -12.64
N ASP A 271 -0.40 -15.44 -12.76
CA ASP A 271 -1.55 -15.31 -11.87
C ASP A 271 -1.20 -15.76 -10.45
N ALA A 272 -0.47 -16.86 -10.26
CA ALA A 272 0.01 -17.28 -8.94
C ALA A 272 1.05 -16.31 -8.38
N LEU A 273 1.94 -15.73 -9.19
CA LEU A 273 2.92 -14.75 -8.75
C LEU A 273 2.24 -13.42 -8.44
N LEU A 274 1.32 -12.93 -9.27
CA LEU A 274 0.59 -11.70 -8.97
C LEU A 274 -0.37 -11.91 -7.80
N SER A 275 -1.16 -12.99 -7.80
CA SER A 275 -1.99 -13.37 -6.65
C SER A 275 -1.13 -13.55 -5.42
N SER A 276 0.02 -14.23 -5.48
CA SER A 276 0.87 -14.38 -4.31
C SER A 276 1.59 -13.11 -3.91
N VAL A 277 2.10 -12.29 -4.81
CA VAL A 277 2.68 -10.97 -4.49
C VAL A 277 1.60 -10.13 -3.80
N LEU A 278 0.34 -10.29 -4.18
CA LEU A 278 -0.77 -9.47 -3.72
C LEU A 278 -1.56 -10.10 -2.55
N ASP A 279 -1.43 -11.40 -2.31
CA ASP A 279 -1.90 -12.16 -1.14
C ASP A 279 -0.80 -12.17 -0.04
N SER A 280 0.49 -12.02 -0.41
CA SER A 280 1.63 -11.86 0.50
C SER A 280 1.95 -10.40 0.85
N LEU A 281 1.40 -9.43 0.08
CA LEU A 281 0.81 -8.26 0.72
C LEU A 281 -0.29 -8.84 1.60
N ASP A 282 0.10 -9.35 2.76
CA ASP A 282 -0.76 -10.09 3.64
C ASP A 282 -1.73 -9.07 4.23
N LEU A 283 -2.77 -8.75 3.44
CA LEU A 283 -3.82 -7.80 3.76
C LEU A 283 -4.61 -8.29 4.99
N ALA A 284 -4.50 -9.58 5.34
CA ALA A 284 -5.02 -10.13 6.59
C ALA A 284 -4.11 -9.83 7.79
N SER A 285 -2.78 -9.79 7.60
CA SER A 285 -1.83 -9.26 8.59
C SER A 285 -1.78 -7.73 8.63
N LEU A 286 -2.08 -7.02 7.53
CA LEU A 286 -2.27 -5.56 7.49
C LEU A 286 -3.66 -5.15 7.95
N GLY A 287 -4.59 -6.12 7.93
CA GLY A 287 -5.81 -6.28 8.70
C GLY A 287 -5.57 -6.24 10.20
N LEU A 288 -4.71 -5.33 10.68
CA LEU A 288 -4.18 -5.32 12.03
C LEU A 288 -5.34 -4.99 12.97
N GLY A 289 -5.80 -6.01 13.69
CA GLY A 289 -6.27 -5.81 15.05
C GLY A 289 -5.06 -5.38 15.87
N PHE A 290 -5.03 -4.13 16.35
CA PHE A 290 -3.99 -3.67 17.25
C PHE A 290 -4.60 -3.01 18.47
N ASP A 291 -4.00 -3.31 19.62
CA ASP A 291 -4.41 -2.76 20.90
C ASP A 291 -3.56 -1.53 21.19
N VAL A 292 -4.24 -0.41 21.38
CA VAL A 292 -3.66 0.84 21.78
C VAL A 292 -3.63 0.90 23.31
N PRO A 293 -2.44 0.93 23.94
CA PRO A 293 -2.35 1.18 25.37
C PRO A 293 -3.01 2.52 25.69
N THR A 294 -3.84 2.53 26.73
CA THR A 294 -4.41 3.77 27.22
C THR A 294 -3.46 4.42 28.23
N ILE A 295 -3.59 5.73 28.33
CA ILE A 295 -2.67 6.59 29.06
C ILE A 295 -2.92 6.52 30.57
N ASP A 296 -4.17 6.33 30.94
CA ASP A 296 -4.69 6.27 32.30
C ASP A 296 -4.66 4.85 32.90
N GLY A 297 -4.08 3.89 32.18
CA GLY A 297 -3.99 2.49 32.62
C GLY A 297 -5.30 1.71 32.52
N SER A 298 -6.32 2.27 31.85
CA SER A 298 -7.54 1.55 31.51
C SER A 298 -7.27 0.39 30.51
N PRO A 299 -8.25 -0.49 30.20
CA PRO A 299 -8.02 -1.54 29.22
C PRO A 299 -7.67 -0.95 27.84
N PRO A 300 -6.73 -1.58 27.10
CA PRO A 300 -6.35 -1.14 25.77
C PRO A 300 -7.54 -0.94 24.83
N ILE A 301 -7.39 -0.01 23.89
CA ILE A 301 -8.38 0.25 22.85
C ILE A 301 -8.05 -0.62 21.65
N GLY A 302 -8.93 -1.58 21.35
CA GLY A 302 -8.83 -2.40 20.15
C GLY A 302 -9.24 -1.61 18.89
N LEU A 303 -8.33 -1.49 17.94
CA LEU A 303 -8.58 -0.95 16.61
C LEU A 303 -8.38 -2.04 15.55
N ALA A 304 -9.09 -1.94 14.44
CA ALA A 304 -8.93 -2.83 13.30
C ALA A 304 -8.77 -2.02 12.02
N LEU A 305 -7.59 -2.09 11.40
CA LEU A 305 -7.35 -1.49 10.08
C LEU A 305 -7.78 -2.48 9.00
N GLY A 306 -8.92 -2.25 8.35
CA GLY A 306 -9.32 -2.96 7.15
C GLY A 306 -8.62 -2.40 5.91
N VAL A 307 -8.14 -3.28 5.04
CA VAL A 307 -7.47 -2.93 3.78
C VAL A 307 -8.06 -3.75 2.62
N ALA A 308 -8.15 -3.14 1.45
CA ALA A 308 -8.62 -3.83 0.24
C ALA A 308 -8.09 -3.16 -1.03
N PHE A 309 -7.70 -3.95 -2.04
CA PHE A 309 -7.38 -3.39 -3.35
C PHE A 309 -8.60 -2.72 -3.96
N ASP A 310 -8.46 -1.46 -4.33
CA ASP A 310 -9.51 -0.67 -4.98
C ASP A 310 -9.16 -0.34 -6.43
N GLN A 311 -7.87 -0.32 -6.79
CA GLN A 311 -7.45 -0.06 -8.16
C GLN A 311 -6.21 -0.85 -8.58
N ILE A 312 -6.18 -1.29 -9.84
CA ILE A 312 -4.95 -1.62 -10.56
C ILE A 312 -5.00 -0.96 -11.94
N ASP A 313 -3.92 -0.30 -12.33
CA ASP A 313 -3.82 0.44 -13.58
C ASP A 313 -2.43 0.23 -14.18
N VAL A 314 -2.38 -0.18 -15.45
CA VAL A 314 -1.13 -0.44 -16.18
C VAL A 314 -1.12 0.40 -17.44
N THR A 315 -0.04 1.15 -17.66
CA THR A 315 0.26 1.88 -18.89
C THR A 315 1.53 1.34 -19.52
N ASP A 316 1.96 1.89 -20.65
CA ASP A 316 3.26 1.59 -21.27
C ASP A 316 4.49 2.05 -20.44
N GLN A 317 4.29 2.77 -19.34
CA GLN A 317 5.36 3.30 -18.49
C GLN A 317 5.30 2.78 -17.06
N ARG A 318 4.12 2.35 -16.60
CA ARG A 318 3.92 2.03 -15.19
C ARG A 318 2.84 1.00 -14.91
N MET A 319 3.01 0.29 -13.79
CA MET A 319 1.95 -0.39 -13.08
C MET A 319 1.69 0.34 -11.76
N ARG A 320 0.44 0.67 -11.48
CA ARG A 320 -0.03 1.26 -10.22
C ARG A 320 -1.03 0.32 -9.56
N ILE A 321 -0.86 0.09 -8.27
CA ILE A 321 -1.78 -0.63 -7.41
C ILE A 321 -2.25 0.32 -6.32
N GLY A 322 -3.56 0.53 -6.21
CA GLY A 322 -4.21 1.29 -5.15
C GLY A 322 -4.78 0.32 -4.10
N ILE A 323 -4.62 0.69 -2.84
CA ILE A 323 -5.17 0.00 -1.68
C ILE A 323 -6.00 1.01 -0.90
N SER A 324 -7.26 0.66 -0.66
CA SER A 324 -8.16 1.38 0.22
C SER A 324 -7.97 0.98 1.68
N THR A 325 -8.22 1.92 2.60
CA THR A 325 -8.14 1.68 4.06
C THR A 325 -9.44 2.05 4.75
N ARG A 326 -9.75 1.37 5.86
CA ARG A 326 -10.85 1.70 6.76
C ARG A 326 -10.45 1.34 8.18
N VAL A 327 -10.59 2.25 9.13
CA VAL A 327 -10.31 1.96 10.54
C VAL A 327 -11.62 1.74 11.30
N ASN A 328 -11.74 0.58 11.95
CA ASN A 328 -12.85 0.21 12.84
C ASN A 328 -12.33 0.07 14.29
N GLY A 329 -13.22 -0.06 15.27
CA GLY A 329 -12.85 -0.20 16.69
C GLY A 329 -14.08 -0.13 17.61
N ASP A 330 -13.91 0.32 18.85
CA ASP A 330 -15.02 0.61 19.78
C ASP A 330 -15.54 2.05 19.64
N THR A 331 -16.82 2.27 19.92
CA THR A 331 -17.40 3.62 20.08
C THR A 331 -17.83 3.80 21.53
N ARG A 332 -17.02 4.53 22.32
CA ARG A 332 -17.31 4.88 23.72
C ARG A 332 -17.76 6.34 23.87
N GLN A 333 -17.36 7.20 22.93
CA GLN A 333 -17.70 8.61 22.89
C GLN A 333 -18.84 8.89 21.91
N PRO A 334 -20.08 9.18 22.38
CA PRO A 334 -21.25 9.37 21.52
C PRO A 334 -21.37 10.81 20.95
N ALA A 335 -20.30 11.60 21.01
CA ALA A 335 -20.31 12.99 20.50
C ALA A 335 -20.69 13.06 19.01
N ARG A 336 -21.28 14.16 18.55
CA ARG A 336 -21.53 14.33 17.12
C ARG A 336 -20.19 14.52 16.40
N SER A 337 -20.04 13.92 15.23
CA SER A 337 -18.88 14.09 14.37
C SER A 337 -19.32 14.50 12.98
N ALA A 338 -18.52 15.34 12.33
CA ALA A 338 -18.67 15.66 10.92
C ALA A 338 -18.06 14.57 10.01
N GLY A 339 -17.34 13.60 10.58
CA GLY A 339 -16.58 12.58 9.87
C GLY A 339 -15.07 12.73 10.10
N VAL A 340 -14.28 12.01 9.32
CA VAL A 340 -12.81 12.08 9.31
C VAL A 340 -12.39 13.23 8.40
N PRO A 341 -11.70 14.26 8.90
CA PRO A 341 -11.28 15.39 8.07
C PRO A 341 -10.21 14.96 7.06
N MET A 342 -10.42 15.32 5.80
CA MET A 342 -9.52 15.02 4.69
C MET A 342 -8.75 16.27 4.28
N VAL A 343 -7.47 16.12 3.98
CA VAL A 343 -6.64 17.18 3.41
C VAL A 343 -6.86 17.20 1.90
N GLU A 344 -7.17 18.36 1.31
CA GLU A 344 -7.42 18.48 -0.12
C GLU A 344 -6.15 18.76 -0.95
N PRO A 345 -6.12 18.30 -2.22
CA PRO A 345 -7.07 17.35 -2.78
C PRO A 345 -6.85 15.96 -2.16
N PRO A 346 -7.91 15.18 -1.88
CA PRO A 346 -7.76 13.77 -1.47
C PRO A 346 -7.27 12.89 -2.64
N ALA A 347 -6.84 13.52 -3.74
CA ALA A 347 -6.60 12.87 -5.01
C ALA A 347 -5.34 12.00 -4.98
N ARG A 348 -5.38 10.99 -5.85
CA ARG A 348 -4.26 10.17 -6.28
C ARG A 348 -2.99 11.02 -6.42
N VAL A 349 -2.01 10.77 -5.56
CA VAL A 349 -0.70 11.37 -5.75
C VAL A 349 -0.06 10.82 -7.02
N ALA A 350 0.49 11.73 -7.83
CA ALA A 350 1.32 11.37 -8.96
C ALA A 350 2.67 10.91 -8.42
N LEU A 351 2.95 9.61 -8.54
CA LEU A 351 4.25 9.05 -8.18
C LEU A 351 5.14 9.07 -9.42
N ALA A 352 6.35 9.61 -9.29
CA ALA A 352 7.38 9.59 -10.33
C ALA A 352 8.67 9.06 -9.70
N PRO A 353 8.78 7.73 -9.52
CA PRO A 353 9.93 7.13 -8.84
C PRO A 353 11.24 7.52 -9.51
N ARG A 354 12.24 7.91 -8.71
CA ARG A 354 13.63 8.09 -9.14
C ARG A 354 14.32 6.75 -9.35
N GLY A 355 13.98 5.77 -8.51
CA GLY A 355 14.33 4.37 -8.73
C GLY A 355 13.37 3.68 -9.72
N ASN A 356 12.98 2.44 -9.41
CA ASN A 356 12.03 1.66 -10.20
C ASN A 356 10.75 1.30 -9.43
N VAL A 357 10.64 1.69 -8.16
CA VAL A 357 9.43 1.52 -7.35
C VAL A 357 9.23 2.71 -6.41
N ALA A 358 7.98 3.12 -6.22
CA ALA A 358 7.58 4.07 -5.19
C ALA A 358 6.29 3.64 -4.49
N GLY A 359 6.20 3.91 -3.19
CA GLY A 359 4.99 3.83 -2.39
C GLY A 359 4.46 5.22 -2.03
N ALA A 360 3.17 5.34 -1.79
CA ALA A 360 2.57 6.50 -1.14
C ALA A 360 1.60 6.06 -0.06
N ILE A 361 1.56 6.80 1.05
CA ILE A 361 0.59 6.64 2.13
C ILE A 361 -0.08 7.97 2.38
N SER A 362 -1.40 7.99 2.29
CA SER A 362 -2.23 9.17 2.57
C SER A 362 -2.23 9.49 4.06
N LEU A 363 -2.09 10.76 4.40
CA LEU A 363 -2.29 11.27 5.76
C LEU A 363 -3.76 11.12 6.22
N GLY A 364 -4.69 10.87 5.28
CA GLY A 364 -6.05 10.48 5.62
C GLY A 364 -6.12 9.19 6.46
N VAL A 365 -5.14 8.28 6.32
CA VAL A 365 -5.03 7.07 7.17
C VAL A 365 -4.79 7.46 8.63
N ILE A 366 -3.88 8.42 8.86
CA ILE A 366 -3.62 8.96 10.20
C ILE A 366 -4.89 9.59 10.78
N ASN A 367 -5.62 10.37 9.97
CA ASN A 367 -6.86 10.99 10.41
C ASN A 367 -7.96 9.97 10.72
N GLN A 368 -8.07 8.87 9.96
CA GLN A 368 -8.98 7.76 10.30
C GLN A 368 -8.63 7.13 11.65
N VAL A 369 -7.34 6.89 11.91
CA VAL A 369 -6.87 6.34 13.20
C VAL A 369 -7.17 7.31 14.35
N LEU A 370 -6.76 8.58 14.25
CA LEU A 370 -7.00 9.61 15.27
C LEU A 370 -8.49 9.80 15.57
N HIS A 371 -9.33 9.80 14.53
CA HIS A 371 -10.77 9.85 14.70
C HIS A 371 -11.31 8.63 15.43
N ARG A 372 -10.87 7.42 15.07
CA ARG A 372 -11.35 6.20 15.72
C ARG A 372 -10.94 6.13 17.18
N LEU A 373 -9.74 6.59 17.52
CA LEU A 373 -9.26 6.73 18.89
C LEU A 373 -10.09 7.72 19.70
N TRP A 374 -10.41 8.87 19.10
CA TRP A 374 -11.32 9.83 19.70
C TRP A 374 -12.70 9.23 19.97
N ARG A 375 -13.24 8.46 19.01
CA ARG A 375 -14.48 7.68 19.19
C ARG A 375 -14.38 6.64 20.30
N ALA A 376 -13.22 6.02 20.46
CA ALA A 376 -12.96 5.03 21.51
C ALA A 376 -12.68 5.67 22.88
N GLY A 377 -12.57 6.99 22.97
CA GLY A 377 -12.34 7.71 24.23
C GLY A 377 -10.88 7.90 24.61
N PHE A 378 -9.92 7.62 23.70
CA PHE A 378 -8.48 7.77 23.98
C PHE A 378 -8.09 9.17 24.45
N PHE A 379 -8.75 10.21 23.92
CA PHE A 379 -8.49 11.62 24.26
C PHE A 379 -9.42 12.15 25.38
N HIS A 380 -9.82 11.27 26.29
CA HIS A 380 -10.61 11.59 27.47
C HIS A 380 -9.92 11.04 28.72
N PHE A 381 -9.59 11.95 29.64
CA PHE A 381 -8.85 11.65 30.86
C PHE A 381 -9.62 12.24 32.03
N ASP A 382 -9.81 11.44 33.08
CA ASP A 382 -10.32 11.93 34.36
C ASP A 382 -9.19 12.55 35.20
N ASP A 383 -7.95 12.07 35.02
CA ASP A 383 -6.76 12.64 35.63
C ASP A 383 -5.52 12.53 34.72
N ALA A 384 -5.35 13.50 33.84
CA ALA A 384 -4.14 13.72 33.06
C ALA A 384 -2.95 14.20 33.92
N GLY A 385 -3.14 14.51 35.19
CA GLY A 385 -2.04 14.79 36.11
C GLY A 385 -1.15 13.57 36.35
N SER A 386 -1.74 12.37 36.33
CA SER A 386 -1.02 11.10 36.44
C SER A 386 0.04 10.86 35.35
N LEU A 387 -0.07 11.54 34.20
CA LEU A 387 0.96 11.55 33.14
C LEU A 387 2.27 12.19 33.60
N LEU A 388 2.18 13.09 34.57
CA LEU A 388 3.29 13.87 35.07
C LEU A 388 3.62 13.40 36.48
N GLY A 389 4.69 12.61 36.62
CA GLY A 389 5.12 12.06 37.92
C GLY A 389 5.60 13.07 38.97
N ASP A 390 5.59 14.38 38.66
CA ASP A 390 6.20 15.45 39.47
C ASP A 390 5.22 16.59 39.81
N LEU A 391 3.91 16.38 39.69
CA LEU A 391 2.94 17.42 40.06
C LEU A 391 2.78 17.53 41.58
N PRO A 392 2.39 18.72 42.10
CA PRO A 392 2.01 18.86 43.51
C PRO A 392 0.96 17.84 43.94
N GLU A 393 1.09 17.33 45.18
CA GLU A 393 0.10 16.41 45.75
C GLU A 393 -1.29 17.09 45.80
N GLY A 394 -2.30 16.41 45.26
CA GLY A 394 -3.66 16.94 45.15
C GLY A 394 -3.96 17.67 43.83
N THR A 395 -2.98 17.82 42.92
CA THR A 395 -3.26 18.27 41.56
C THR A 395 -4.08 17.22 40.82
N ALA A 396 -5.19 17.64 40.21
CA ALA A 396 -6.05 16.80 39.40
C ALA A 396 -6.39 17.53 38.11
N LEU A 397 -6.29 16.84 36.97
CA LEU A 397 -6.59 17.45 35.67
C LEU A 397 -7.48 16.54 34.82
N GLY A 398 -8.77 16.81 34.78
CA GLY A 398 -9.68 16.19 33.82
C GLY A 398 -9.59 16.89 32.47
N LEU A 399 -9.51 16.15 31.37
CA LEU A 399 -9.49 16.70 30.01
C LEU A 399 -10.32 15.82 29.07
N ARG A 400 -11.13 16.46 28.21
CA ARG A 400 -11.90 15.80 27.17
C ARG A 400 -11.80 16.57 25.87
N VAL A 401 -11.23 15.94 24.86
CA VAL A 401 -11.20 16.48 23.49
C VAL A 401 -12.58 16.34 22.86
N ILE A 402 -13.19 17.46 22.45
CA ILE A 402 -14.57 17.50 21.96
C ILE A 402 -14.70 17.35 20.44
N ILE A 403 -13.62 17.56 19.69
CA ILE A 403 -13.52 17.36 18.24
C ILE A 403 -12.36 16.40 17.95
N PRO A 404 -12.50 15.42 17.03
CA PRO A 404 -11.42 14.49 16.73
C PRO A 404 -10.13 15.22 16.33
N PRO A 405 -8.97 14.85 16.90
CA PRO A 405 -7.68 15.31 16.41
C PRO A 405 -7.48 14.98 14.93
N ALA A 406 -6.67 15.80 14.25
CA ALA A 406 -6.35 15.59 12.85
C ALA A 406 -4.93 16.07 12.54
N ALA A 407 -4.32 15.46 11.54
CA ALA A 407 -2.98 15.76 11.05
C ALA A 407 -2.99 16.18 9.58
N GLU A 408 -2.07 17.08 9.24
CA GLU A 408 -1.71 17.47 7.87
C GLU A 408 -0.20 17.45 7.68
N GLY A 409 0.26 17.32 6.44
CA GLY A 409 1.66 17.50 6.12
C GLY A 409 1.94 18.98 5.91
N ILE A 410 3.08 19.47 6.37
CA ILE A 410 3.44 20.90 6.20
C ILE A 410 4.59 21.10 5.22
N GLY A 411 4.87 20.07 4.41
CA GLY A 411 5.99 20.02 3.48
C GLY A 411 7.27 19.51 4.14
N GLY A 412 8.15 18.92 3.32
CA GLY A 412 9.28 18.15 3.84
C GLY A 412 8.81 16.95 4.66
N GLU A 413 9.70 16.38 5.47
CA GLU A 413 9.37 15.24 6.31
C GLU A 413 8.74 15.69 7.65
N HIS A 414 7.67 16.50 7.60
CA HIS A 414 7.00 17.02 8.81
C HIS A 414 5.48 16.93 8.72
N VAL A 415 4.85 16.69 9.87
CA VAL A 415 3.40 16.76 10.06
C VAL A 415 3.03 17.75 11.15
N ARG A 416 1.86 18.35 11.01
CA ARG A 416 1.21 19.15 12.04
C ARG A 416 -0.01 18.41 12.54
N LEU A 417 -0.07 18.19 13.85
CA LEU A 417 -1.18 17.62 14.60
C LEU A 417 -1.97 18.75 15.28
N HIS A 418 -3.27 18.74 15.06
CA HIS A 418 -4.23 19.66 15.64
C HIS A 418 -4.95 18.96 16.80
N LEU A 419 -4.80 19.48 18.02
CA LEU A 419 -5.37 18.93 19.24
C LEU A 419 -6.39 19.89 19.84
N GLY A 420 -7.63 19.42 19.94
CA GLY A 420 -8.73 20.14 20.56
C GLY A 420 -9.71 20.75 19.56
N PRO A 421 -10.66 21.58 20.04
CA PRO A 421 -10.80 22.04 21.42
C PRO A 421 -10.99 20.90 22.44
N ALA A 422 -10.42 21.09 23.61
CA ALA A 422 -10.60 20.26 24.78
C ALA A 422 -11.20 21.08 25.92
N VAL A 423 -12.03 20.43 26.73
CA VAL A 423 -12.66 21.00 27.91
C VAL A 423 -12.44 20.07 29.09
N GLY A 424 -12.37 20.61 30.29
CA GLY A 424 -12.18 19.80 31.48
C GLY A 424 -12.16 20.61 32.76
N GLU A 425 -11.63 20.02 33.80
CA GLU A 425 -11.53 20.62 35.13
C GLU A 425 -10.09 20.47 35.63
N VAL A 426 -9.60 21.51 36.31
CA VAL A 426 -8.26 21.53 36.89
C VAL A 426 -8.38 21.91 38.36
N THR A 427 -7.69 21.17 39.23
CA THR A 427 -7.40 21.53 40.61
C THR A 427 -5.89 21.59 40.75
N TYR A 428 -5.34 22.68 41.26
CA TYR A 428 -3.89 22.87 41.36
C TYR A 428 -3.53 23.53 42.69
N PRO A 429 -3.23 22.73 43.73
CA PRO A 429 -2.88 23.23 45.05
C PRO A 429 -1.73 24.25 44.98
N GLY A 430 -1.93 25.41 45.62
CA GLY A 430 -1.01 26.54 45.57
C GLY A 430 -1.25 27.54 44.44
N LEU A 431 -2.09 27.22 43.46
CA LEU A 431 -2.66 28.20 42.51
C LEU A 431 -4.14 28.43 42.80
N PHE A 432 -4.91 27.35 42.94
CA PHE A 432 -6.33 27.36 43.28
C PHE A 432 -6.72 26.03 43.93
N ASP A 433 -7.49 26.11 45.02
CA ASP A 433 -7.83 24.95 45.85
C ASP A 433 -9.18 24.31 45.47
N GLU A 434 -9.97 24.98 44.62
CA GLU A 434 -11.24 24.48 44.09
C GLU A 434 -11.08 24.04 42.62
N PRO A 435 -11.85 23.04 42.14
CA PRO A 435 -11.86 22.66 40.73
C PRO A 435 -12.39 23.79 39.85
N LEU A 436 -11.61 24.18 38.85
CA LEU A 436 -11.95 25.22 37.88
C LEU A 436 -12.07 24.63 36.48
N ARG A 437 -12.93 25.22 35.65
CA ARG A 437 -13.07 24.77 34.26
C ARG A 437 -11.87 25.20 33.43
N LEU A 438 -11.33 24.26 32.69
CA LEU A 438 -10.23 24.47 31.76
C LEU A 438 -10.71 24.28 30.33
N ARG A 439 -10.30 25.19 29.45
CA ARG A 439 -10.38 25.03 27.99
C ARG A 439 -8.98 25.05 27.42
N LEU A 440 -8.70 24.15 26.49
CA LEU A 440 -7.36 23.93 25.93
C LEU A 440 -7.43 23.67 24.42
N VAL A 441 -6.50 24.25 23.68
CA VAL A 441 -6.19 23.90 22.29
C VAL A 441 -4.70 23.92 22.06
N ALA A 442 -4.21 23.02 21.21
CA ALA A 442 -2.80 22.98 20.86
C ALA A 442 -2.59 22.60 19.39
N THR A 443 -1.53 23.17 18.82
CA THR A 443 -0.99 22.74 17.53
C THR A 443 0.43 22.25 17.76
N VAL A 444 0.72 21.06 17.27
CA VAL A 444 1.98 20.36 17.47
C VAL A 444 2.58 20.01 16.13
N THR A 445 3.87 20.21 15.94
CA THR A 445 4.60 19.78 14.75
C THR A 445 5.59 18.68 15.11
N ALA A 446 5.64 17.65 14.27
CA ALA A 446 6.56 16.53 14.41
C ALA A 446 7.33 16.32 13.10
N GLY A 447 8.63 16.08 13.21
CA GLY A 447 9.43 15.52 12.12
C GLY A 447 9.11 14.04 11.94
N VAL A 448 9.19 13.56 10.71
CA VAL A 448 8.88 12.19 10.31
C VAL A 448 10.13 11.60 9.71
N GLN A 449 10.50 10.40 10.13
CA GLN A 449 11.68 9.71 9.61
C GLN A 449 11.34 8.27 9.31
N LEU A 450 12.03 7.71 8.33
CA LEU A 450 11.98 6.28 8.08
C LEU A 450 13.13 5.60 8.81
N VAL A 451 12.80 4.77 9.80
CA VAL A 451 13.77 3.97 10.57
C VAL A 451 13.53 2.51 10.27
N GLY A 452 14.42 1.91 9.47
CA GLY A 452 14.20 0.56 8.94
C GLY A 452 12.99 0.56 8.00
N ASP A 453 11.93 -0.12 8.42
CA ASP A 453 10.65 -0.23 7.71
C ASP A 453 9.50 0.56 8.35
N GLN A 454 9.78 1.39 9.36
CA GLN A 454 8.75 2.12 10.12
C GLN A 454 8.89 3.63 10.00
N LEU A 455 7.75 4.32 9.94
CA LEU A 455 7.70 5.77 10.14
C LEU A 455 7.77 6.07 11.64
N VAL A 456 8.74 6.87 12.03
CA VAL A 456 8.93 7.33 13.40
C VAL A 456 8.74 8.84 13.43
N PHE A 457 7.98 9.32 14.41
CA PHE A 457 7.70 10.74 14.62
C PHE A 457 8.62 11.27 15.72
N GLY A 458 9.51 12.18 15.35
CA GLY A 458 10.50 12.77 16.25
C GLY A 458 10.40 14.28 16.28
N GLN A 459 11.22 14.92 17.12
CA GLN A 459 11.30 16.38 17.20
C GLN A 459 9.92 17.05 17.39
N ILE A 460 9.07 16.41 18.19
CA ILE A 460 7.72 16.87 18.46
C ILE A 460 7.83 18.20 19.23
N THR A 461 7.24 19.25 18.68
CA THR A 461 7.31 20.62 19.18
C THR A 461 5.91 21.24 19.20
N ILE A 462 5.57 21.91 20.29
CA ILE A 462 4.29 22.61 20.42
C ILE A 462 4.41 23.98 19.78
N GLU A 463 3.82 24.15 18.59
CA GLU A 463 3.80 25.43 17.86
C GLU A 463 2.97 26.47 18.61
N SER A 464 1.78 26.07 19.07
CA SER A 464 0.89 26.93 19.83
C SER A 464 0.15 26.13 20.91
N LEU A 465 -0.10 26.81 22.04
CA LEU A 465 -0.92 26.31 23.13
C LEU A 465 -1.74 27.49 23.65
N HIS A 466 -3.06 27.39 23.56
CA HIS A 466 -3.96 28.37 24.18
C HIS A 466 -4.80 27.66 25.22
N PHE A 467 -4.87 28.25 26.41
CA PHE A 467 -5.71 27.76 27.48
C PHE A 467 -6.35 28.89 28.26
N VAL A 468 -7.51 28.60 28.82
CA VAL A 468 -8.27 29.51 29.68
C VAL A 468 -8.77 28.71 30.87
N VAL A 469 -8.56 29.25 32.06
CA VAL A 469 -9.22 28.80 33.29
C VAL A 469 -10.38 29.74 33.53
N GLU A 470 -11.61 29.23 33.49
CA GLU A 470 -12.81 30.05 33.65
C GLU A 470 -12.93 30.52 35.11
N ASP A 471 -13.57 31.68 35.29
CA ASP A 471 -13.96 32.25 36.58
C ASP A 471 -12.81 32.64 37.55
N VAL A 472 -11.54 32.58 37.11
CA VAL A 472 -10.38 33.01 37.92
C VAL A 472 -9.38 33.84 37.12
N ALA A 473 -9.01 35.00 37.69
CA ALA A 473 -7.86 35.77 37.22
C ALA A 473 -6.56 35.14 37.75
N MET A 474 -5.68 34.69 36.85
CA MET A 474 -4.40 34.10 37.21
C MET A 474 -3.28 35.15 37.21
N THR A 475 -2.34 35.02 38.16
CA THR A 475 -1.08 35.78 38.10
C THR A 475 -0.22 35.30 36.94
N ALA A 476 0.72 36.15 36.47
CA ALA A 476 1.64 35.78 35.40
C ALA A 476 2.46 34.51 35.73
N ASP A 477 2.97 34.40 36.96
CA ASP A 477 3.73 33.23 37.43
C ASP A 477 2.86 31.97 37.51
N GLY A 478 1.61 32.11 37.98
CA GLY A 478 0.66 31.00 38.02
C GLY A 478 0.30 30.50 36.63
N ARG A 479 0.05 31.43 35.69
CA ARG A 479 -0.22 31.10 34.28
C ARG A 479 0.97 30.39 33.64
N ALA A 480 2.19 30.90 33.86
CA ALA A 480 3.41 30.28 33.34
C ALA A 480 3.64 28.86 33.91
N THR A 481 3.33 28.66 35.19
CA THR A 481 3.42 27.35 35.86
C THR A 481 2.45 26.36 35.24
N LEU A 482 1.17 26.72 35.13
CA LEU A 482 0.15 25.86 34.53
C LEU A 482 0.42 25.61 33.04
N GLU A 483 0.85 26.63 32.28
CA GLU A 483 1.20 26.47 30.87
C GLU A 483 2.31 25.45 30.67
N ARG A 484 3.37 25.50 31.49
CA ARG A 484 4.47 24.55 31.43
C ARG A 484 3.98 23.12 31.63
N ASP A 485 3.09 22.90 32.59
CA ASP A 485 2.56 21.57 32.91
C ASP A 485 1.61 21.08 31.79
N LEU A 486 0.74 21.95 31.28
CA LEU A 486 -0.12 21.66 30.13
C LEU A 486 0.69 21.35 28.86
N ARG A 487 1.82 22.05 28.62
CA ARG A 487 2.74 21.74 27.52
C ARG A 487 3.31 20.34 27.66
N ARG A 488 3.72 19.92 28.86
CA ARG A 488 4.22 18.54 29.08
C ARG A 488 3.13 17.50 28.77
N ILE A 489 1.88 17.77 29.14
CA ILE A 489 0.76 16.87 28.87
C ILE A 489 0.48 16.80 27.37
N VAL A 490 0.35 17.93 26.69
CA VAL A 490 0.16 17.98 25.23
C VAL A 490 1.29 17.26 24.50
N GLN A 491 2.54 17.45 24.95
CA GLN A 491 3.69 16.77 24.40
C GLN A 491 3.59 15.24 24.55
N ALA A 492 3.24 14.74 25.73
CA ALA A 492 3.06 13.32 25.99
C ALA A 492 1.90 12.73 25.17
N LEU A 493 0.79 13.46 25.08
CA LEU A 493 -0.36 13.07 24.25
C LEU A 493 0.02 12.99 22.77
N ALA A 494 0.76 13.97 22.25
CA ALA A 494 1.19 13.97 20.85
C ALA A 494 2.19 12.84 20.57
N ASP A 495 3.15 12.62 21.47
CA ASP A 495 4.13 11.53 21.34
C ASP A 495 3.45 10.15 21.32
N GLN A 496 2.56 9.90 22.27
CA GLN A 496 1.80 8.66 22.29
C GLN A 496 0.92 8.55 21.04
N ALA A 497 0.18 9.62 20.69
CA ALA A 497 -0.71 9.63 19.54
C ALA A 497 -0.02 9.31 18.20
N LEU A 498 1.21 9.80 18.01
CA LEU A 498 1.95 9.62 16.77
C LEU A 498 2.79 8.33 16.77
N ASN A 499 3.47 8.01 17.87
CA ASN A 499 4.44 6.91 17.89
C ASN A 499 3.88 5.58 18.41
N GLN A 500 2.79 5.58 19.18
CA GLN A 500 2.22 4.34 19.73
C GLN A 500 0.95 3.90 19.00
N LEU A 501 0.28 4.81 18.30
CA LEU A 501 -1.06 4.54 17.76
C LEU A 501 -1.10 4.30 16.26
N LEU A 502 -0.06 4.71 15.54
CA LEU A 502 0.02 4.44 14.12
C LEU A 502 0.51 3.02 13.90
N PRO A 503 -0.24 2.18 13.17
CA PRO A 503 0.28 0.88 12.79
C PRO A 503 1.56 1.09 11.97
N ALA A 504 2.51 0.16 12.10
CA ALA A 504 3.70 0.16 11.25
C ALA A 504 3.24 0.27 9.79
N VAL A 505 3.63 1.37 9.14
CA VAL A 505 3.20 1.62 7.78
C VAL A 505 3.89 0.60 6.89
N PRO A 506 3.16 -0.26 6.16
CA PRO A 506 3.78 -1.31 5.41
C PRO A 506 4.61 -0.72 4.29
N ILE A 507 5.93 -0.93 4.34
CA ILE A 507 6.74 -0.84 3.13
C ILE A 507 6.33 -2.01 2.25
N PRO A 508 6.00 -1.79 0.97
CA PRO A 508 5.71 -2.87 0.04
C PRO A 508 6.86 -3.87 -0.02
N ASP A 509 6.65 -5.03 0.61
CA ASP A 509 7.60 -6.12 0.71
C ASP A 509 6.82 -7.44 0.65
N PHE A 510 7.16 -8.25 -0.34
CA PHE A 510 6.40 -9.40 -0.81
C PHE A 510 7.18 -10.65 -0.45
N ALA A 511 6.63 -11.48 0.43
CA ALA A 511 7.17 -12.81 0.66
C ALA A 511 6.81 -13.70 -0.52
N LEU A 512 7.82 -14.25 -1.18
CA LEU A 512 7.59 -15.22 -2.24
C LEU A 512 7.12 -16.55 -1.65
N PRO A 513 6.21 -17.28 -2.32
CA PRO A 513 5.78 -18.60 -1.89
C PRO A 513 6.93 -19.59 -1.73
N ASP A 514 6.83 -20.45 -0.72
CA ASP A 514 7.80 -21.52 -0.50
C ASP A 514 7.75 -22.57 -1.63
N ASP A 515 6.65 -22.70 -2.38
CA ASP A 515 6.57 -23.65 -3.50
C ASP A 515 7.43 -23.22 -4.70
N LEU A 516 7.89 -21.97 -4.76
CA LEU A 516 8.90 -21.52 -5.73
C LEU A 516 10.29 -22.12 -5.47
N GLU A 517 10.51 -22.82 -4.34
CA GLU A 517 11.72 -23.60 -4.09
C GLU A 517 11.96 -24.66 -5.18
N ARG A 518 10.89 -25.27 -5.71
CA ARG A 518 10.97 -26.23 -6.84
C ARG A 518 11.56 -25.61 -8.11
N TYR A 519 11.58 -24.29 -8.18
CA TYR A 519 12.07 -23.47 -9.27
C TYR A 519 13.41 -22.77 -8.93
N GLY A 520 14.07 -23.14 -7.83
CA GLY A 520 15.36 -22.59 -7.44
C GLY A 520 15.30 -21.23 -6.74
N VAL A 521 14.12 -20.81 -6.26
CA VAL A 521 13.94 -19.63 -5.43
C VAL A 521 14.05 -20.04 -3.95
N PRO A 522 15.03 -19.55 -3.17
CA PRO A 522 15.16 -19.95 -1.76
C PRO A 522 13.90 -19.61 -0.94
N ARG A 523 13.52 -20.49 -0.01
CA ARG A 523 12.44 -20.19 0.94
C ARG A 523 12.70 -18.92 1.73
N GLY A 524 11.65 -18.16 2.02
CA GLY A 524 11.75 -16.87 2.70
C GLY A 524 12.38 -15.76 1.86
N THR A 525 12.54 -15.94 0.54
CA THR A 525 12.90 -14.84 -0.36
C THR A 525 11.82 -13.76 -0.30
N ARG A 526 12.22 -12.50 -0.11
CA ARG A 526 11.33 -11.35 -0.10
C ARG A 526 11.74 -10.40 -1.22
N LEU A 527 10.79 -9.84 -1.96
CA LEU A 527 11.03 -8.79 -2.96
C LEU A 527 10.31 -7.54 -2.50
N GLY A 528 10.87 -6.36 -2.69
CA GLY A 528 10.15 -5.16 -2.31
C GLY A 528 10.93 -3.90 -2.51
N LEU A 529 10.40 -2.81 -1.95
CA LEU A 529 11.08 -1.54 -1.94
C LEU A 529 12.29 -1.62 -0.98
N ARG A 530 13.49 -1.38 -1.50
CA ARG A 530 14.76 -1.33 -0.77
C ARG A 530 15.41 0.04 -0.91
N ASN A 531 16.26 0.37 0.07
CA ASN A 531 16.95 1.67 0.15
C ASN A 531 15.97 2.85 0.04
N ALA A 532 14.85 2.72 0.76
CA ALA A 532 13.77 3.67 0.75
C ALA A 532 14.25 5.06 1.18
N THR A 533 13.79 6.08 0.48
CA THR A 533 13.88 7.48 0.91
C THR A 533 12.48 8.01 1.13
N LEU A 534 12.31 8.81 2.18
CA LEU A 534 11.04 9.42 2.54
C LEU A 534 10.95 10.81 1.91
N GLN A 535 9.75 11.16 1.45
CA GLN A 535 9.40 12.53 1.08
C GLN A 535 7.99 12.81 1.58
N GLY A 536 7.82 13.83 2.42
CA GLY A 536 6.49 14.28 2.83
C GLY A 536 5.93 15.35 1.89
N THR A 537 4.63 15.28 1.69
CA THR A 537 3.82 16.29 1.01
C THR A 537 2.70 16.73 1.94
N HIS A 538 1.84 17.66 1.50
CA HIS A 538 0.71 18.11 2.30
C HIS A 538 -0.30 16.99 2.62
N THR A 539 -0.41 15.99 1.73
CA THR A 539 -1.47 14.96 1.78
C THR A 539 -0.94 13.53 1.93
N HIS A 540 0.34 13.29 1.62
CA HIS A 540 0.93 11.95 1.56
C HIS A 540 2.39 11.92 2.05
N PHE A 541 2.79 10.77 2.59
CA PHE A 541 4.18 10.34 2.63
C PHE A 541 4.49 9.51 1.40
N ILE A 542 5.59 9.81 0.72
CA ILE A 542 6.07 9.12 -0.47
C ILE A 542 7.36 8.39 -0.11
N LEU A 543 7.42 7.11 -0.44
CA LEU A 543 8.60 6.26 -0.31
C LEU A 543 9.15 5.99 -1.70
N ASP A 544 10.39 6.36 -1.98
CA ASP A 544 11.06 6.09 -3.26
C ASP A 544 12.23 5.14 -3.05
N GLY A 545 12.37 4.13 -3.89
CA GLY A 545 13.45 3.15 -3.74
C GLY A 545 13.64 2.24 -4.95
N VAL A 546 14.31 1.13 -4.70
CA VAL A 546 14.62 0.12 -5.72
C VAL A 546 13.93 -1.19 -5.38
N PHE A 547 13.20 -1.73 -6.35
CA PHE A 547 12.63 -3.06 -6.31
C PHE A 547 13.73 -4.09 -6.46
N ARG A 548 13.93 -4.92 -5.44
CA ARG A 548 14.87 -6.05 -5.45
C ARG A 548 14.63 -6.96 -4.25
N GLN A 549 15.38 -8.07 -4.22
CA GLN A 549 15.49 -8.95 -3.06
C GLN A 549 16.01 -8.24 -1.81
#